data_AF-A0A0P9NB82-F1
#
_entry.id   AF-A0A0P9NB82-F1
#
_cell.length_a   1.000
_cell.length_b   1.000
_cell.length_c   1.000
_cell.angle_alpha   90.00
_cell.angle_beta   90.00
_cell.angle_gamma   90.00
#
_symmetry.space_group_name_H-M   'P 1'
#
loop_
_entity.id
_entity.type
_entity.pdbx_description
1 polymer ?
#
loop_
_entity_poly.entity_id
_entity_poly.type
_entity_poly.pdbx_seq_one_letter_code
_entity_poly.pdbx_strand_id
1 'polypeptide(L)'
;MSLPSLRLKANADRRLRAGHLWVYSNEIDVAATPLNGFAAGDQALLEAAGGKPLGIVAMSPNNLICARLLSRDIKLPLDKSLLVHRINVALSLRERLFDKPFYRLVFGDSDLLPGLVVDRFGDILVVQLASATMENHKEDIVAALVQVIKPSGILFKNDSAARDAEGLNRYVETVFGLVPEWVALEENGVKFEAPVMAGQKTGWFYDHRMNRARLAPYVKGKRVLDLYSYIGG
;
A
#
# COMPACT_ATOMS: atom_id res chain seq x y z
N MET A 1 17.49 19.71 -2.05
CA MET A 1 16.79 20.33 -3.21
C MET A 1 15.36 20.61 -2.79
N SER A 2 14.77 21.72 -3.23
CA SER A 2 13.35 22.00 -2.99
C SER A 2 12.49 21.22 -4.00
N LEU A 3 11.41 20.58 -3.53
CA LEU A 3 10.46 19.90 -4.40
C LEU A 3 9.70 20.91 -5.29
N PRO A 4 9.32 20.54 -6.52
CA PRO A 4 8.45 21.37 -7.36
C PRO A 4 7.08 21.59 -6.68
N SER A 5 6.48 22.76 -6.91
CA SER A 5 5.17 23.11 -6.32
C SER A 5 4.02 22.58 -7.17
N LEU A 6 2.97 22.04 -6.53
CA LEU A 6 1.67 21.72 -7.11
C LEU A 6 0.59 22.59 -6.47
N ARG A 7 0.02 23.53 -7.23
CA ARG A 7 -0.95 24.50 -6.70
C ARG A 7 -2.40 24.09 -6.91
N LEU A 8 -3.20 24.17 -5.85
CA LEU A 8 -4.65 23.97 -5.88
C LEU A 8 -5.38 25.23 -6.36
N LYS A 9 -6.53 25.03 -6.99
CA LYS A 9 -7.55 26.08 -7.22
C LYS A 9 -8.08 26.62 -5.88
N ALA A 10 -8.65 27.82 -5.92
CA ALA A 10 -9.32 28.41 -4.76
C ALA A 10 -10.41 27.48 -4.21
N ASN A 11 -10.46 27.33 -2.88
CA ASN A 11 -11.41 26.49 -2.13
C ASN A 11 -11.32 24.97 -2.36
N ALA A 12 -10.33 24.48 -3.12
CA ALA A 12 -10.17 23.04 -3.39
C ALA A 12 -9.44 22.26 -2.26
N ASP A 13 -8.97 22.95 -1.22
CA ASP A 13 -8.21 22.38 -0.10
C ASP A 13 -9.10 21.90 1.07
N ARG A 14 -10.42 22.12 1.00
CA ARG A 14 -11.37 21.79 2.09
C ARG A 14 -11.32 20.32 2.51
N ARG A 15 -11.32 19.39 1.54
CA ARG A 15 -11.30 17.94 1.82
C ARG A 15 -9.97 17.49 2.43
N LEU A 16 -8.86 18.02 1.91
CA LEU A 16 -7.52 17.75 2.43
C LEU A 16 -7.38 18.24 3.88
N ARG A 17 -7.94 19.41 4.21
CA ARG A 17 -7.97 19.90 5.61
C ARG A 17 -8.84 19.04 6.52
N ALA A 18 -9.91 18.43 5.99
CA ALA A 18 -10.76 17.50 6.71
C ALA A 18 -10.15 16.09 6.87
N GLY A 19 -8.94 15.84 6.35
CA GLY A 19 -8.23 14.58 6.53
C GLY A 19 -8.11 13.71 5.27
N HIS A 20 -8.77 14.08 4.16
CA HIS A 20 -8.63 13.34 2.91
C HIS A 20 -7.19 13.37 2.40
N LEU A 21 -6.76 12.34 1.68
CA LEU A 21 -5.40 12.22 1.17
C LEU A 21 -5.28 12.43 -0.34
N TRP A 22 -6.37 12.30 -1.09
CA TRP A 22 -6.30 12.41 -2.55
C TRP A 22 -6.51 13.84 -3.03
N VAL A 23 -5.76 14.18 -4.06
CA VAL A 23 -5.87 15.40 -4.85
C VAL A 23 -6.31 15.01 -6.26
N TYR A 24 -7.35 15.65 -6.75
CA TYR A 24 -7.92 15.34 -8.06
C TYR A 24 -7.43 16.31 -9.12
N SER A 25 -7.28 15.85 -10.36
CA SER A 25 -6.74 16.67 -11.46
C SER A 25 -7.57 17.94 -11.72
N ASN A 26 -8.89 17.88 -11.51
CA ASN A 26 -9.79 19.03 -11.65
C ASN A 26 -9.65 20.08 -10.53
N GLU A 27 -8.96 19.75 -9.43
CA GLU A 27 -8.68 20.65 -8.30
C GLU A 27 -7.38 21.44 -8.47
N ILE A 28 -6.55 21.09 -9.46
CA ILE A 28 -5.26 21.73 -9.71
C ILE A 28 -5.43 23.01 -10.54
N ASP A 29 -4.75 24.07 -10.13
CA ASP A 29 -4.57 25.27 -10.94
C ASP A 29 -3.51 24.99 -12.02
N VAL A 30 -3.96 24.42 -13.14
CA VAL A 30 -3.08 24.04 -14.26
C VAL A 30 -2.42 25.24 -14.96
N ALA A 31 -2.93 26.46 -14.77
CA ALA A 31 -2.30 27.67 -15.30
C ALA A 31 -1.08 28.06 -14.46
N ALA A 32 -1.17 27.91 -13.14
CA ALA A 32 -0.04 28.11 -12.23
C ALA A 32 0.94 26.91 -12.23
N THR A 33 0.41 25.69 -12.31
CA THR A 33 1.19 24.46 -12.28
C THR A 33 0.64 23.41 -13.26
N PRO A 34 1.16 23.37 -14.51
CA PRO A 34 0.78 22.34 -15.47
C PRO A 34 1.13 20.92 -15.01
N LEU A 35 0.16 20.00 -15.07
CA LEU A 35 0.38 18.60 -14.65
C LEU A 35 1.37 17.82 -15.52
N ASN A 36 1.52 18.20 -16.79
CA ASN A 36 2.49 17.60 -17.71
C ASN A 36 3.95 17.97 -17.38
N GLY A 37 4.17 18.88 -16.42
CA GLY A 37 5.50 19.18 -15.88
C GLY A 37 6.00 18.16 -14.85
N PHE A 38 5.19 17.17 -14.49
CA PHE A 38 5.56 16.10 -13.56
C PHE A 38 5.61 14.75 -14.27
N ALA A 39 6.55 13.90 -13.85
CA ALA A 39 6.53 12.50 -14.17
C ALA A 39 5.68 11.72 -13.14
N ALA A 40 5.13 10.58 -13.56
CA ALA A 40 4.56 9.63 -12.62
C ALA A 40 5.65 9.14 -11.67
N GLY A 41 5.38 9.24 -10.36
CA GLY A 41 6.31 8.85 -9.32
C GLY A 41 7.07 9.99 -8.67
N ASP A 42 7.02 11.21 -9.24
CA ASP A 42 7.60 12.40 -8.63
C ASP A 42 6.99 12.70 -7.26
N GLN A 43 7.73 13.48 -6.47
CA GLN A 43 7.22 14.11 -5.26
C GLN A 43 7.08 15.62 -5.50
N ALA A 44 6.02 16.23 -4.98
CA ALA A 44 5.77 17.66 -5.11
C ALA A 44 5.34 18.29 -3.78
N LEU A 45 5.63 19.57 -3.60
CA LEU A 45 5.08 20.39 -2.53
C LEU A 45 3.66 20.83 -2.91
N LEU A 46 2.65 20.34 -2.20
CA LEU A 46 1.27 20.77 -2.39
C LEU A 46 1.04 22.13 -1.75
N GLU A 47 0.51 23.08 -2.51
CA GLU A 47 0.19 24.42 -2.05
C GLU A 47 -1.31 24.72 -2.21
N ALA A 48 -1.87 25.45 -1.24
CA ALA A 48 -3.18 26.08 -1.41
C ALA A 48 -3.11 27.18 -2.48
N ALA A 49 -4.26 27.67 -2.95
CA ALA A 49 -4.34 28.72 -3.96
C ALA A 49 -3.50 29.98 -3.64
N GLY A 50 -3.42 30.36 -2.35
CA GLY A 50 -2.60 31.48 -1.89
C GLY A 50 -1.11 31.18 -1.70
N GLY A 51 -0.60 30.03 -2.16
CA GLY A 51 0.80 29.61 -2.03
C GLY A 51 1.18 29.04 -0.65
N LYS A 52 0.23 28.88 0.27
CA LYS A 52 0.50 28.28 1.57
C LYS A 52 0.80 26.78 1.41
N PRO A 53 1.91 26.25 1.96
CA PRO A 53 2.20 24.82 1.89
C PRO A 53 1.19 24.00 2.69
N LEU A 54 0.79 22.87 2.13
CA LEU A 54 -0.14 21.90 2.71
C LEU A 54 0.50 20.54 3.02
N GLY A 55 1.61 20.22 2.34
CA GLY A 55 2.33 18.97 2.54
C GLY A 55 3.07 18.50 1.29
N ILE A 56 3.63 17.30 1.35
CA ILE A 56 4.29 16.62 0.24
C ILE A 56 3.33 15.58 -0.33
N VAL A 57 3.25 15.49 -1.66
CA VAL A 57 2.41 14.55 -2.39
C VAL A 57 3.23 13.66 -3.33
N ALA A 58 2.76 12.44 -3.55
CA ALA A 58 3.17 11.52 -4.60
C ALA A 58 2.38 11.84 -5.87
N MET A 59 3.05 11.96 -7.01
CA MET A 59 2.45 12.37 -8.29
C MET A 59 2.05 11.17 -9.16
N SER A 60 0.83 11.24 -9.69
CA SER A 60 0.26 10.34 -10.70
C SER A 60 -0.43 11.20 -11.78
N PRO A 61 0.31 12.05 -12.52
CA PRO A 61 -0.23 13.21 -13.25
C PRO A 61 -1.26 12.86 -14.34
N ASN A 62 -1.23 11.64 -14.87
CA ASN A 62 -2.13 11.17 -15.90
C ASN A 62 -3.47 10.61 -15.37
N ASN A 63 -3.64 10.56 -14.04
CA ASN A 63 -4.80 9.97 -13.39
C ASN A 63 -5.76 11.02 -12.83
N LEU A 64 -7.04 10.64 -12.68
CA LEU A 64 -8.05 11.49 -12.04
C LEU A 64 -7.61 11.84 -10.60
N ILE A 65 -7.09 10.88 -9.86
CA ILE A 65 -6.34 11.12 -8.62
C ILE A 65 -4.91 11.43 -9.04
N CYS A 66 -4.62 12.71 -9.29
CA CYS A 66 -3.35 13.12 -9.87
C CYS A 66 -2.24 13.25 -8.83
N ALA A 67 -2.58 13.32 -7.54
CA ALA A 67 -1.62 13.26 -6.46
C ALA A 67 -2.22 12.66 -5.18
N ARG A 68 -1.38 12.05 -4.34
CA ARG A 68 -1.77 11.53 -3.02
C ARG A 68 -0.84 12.09 -1.95
N LEU A 69 -1.41 12.61 -0.88
CA LEU A 69 -0.68 13.20 0.23
C LEU A 69 0.20 12.15 0.91
N LEU A 70 1.51 12.38 0.86
CA LEU A 70 2.51 11.62 1.58
C LEU A 70 2.62 12.16 2.99
N SER A 71 2.95 13.44 3.17
CA SER A 71 3.19 14.03 4.49
C SER A 71 2.56 15.40 4.58
N ARG A 72 2.06 15.78 5.77
CA ARG A 72 1.66 17.17 6.06
C ARG A 72 2.84 18.03 6.50
N ASP A 73 3.92 17.41 6.93
CA ASP A 73 5.18 18.08 7.22
C ASP A 73 6.04 18.12 5.95
N ILE A 74 6.30 19.34 5.47
CA ILE A 74 7.09 19.61 4.27
C ILE A 74 8.58 19.26 4.41
N LYS A 75 9.02 18.91 5.63
CA LYS A 75 10.39 18.46 5.90
C LYS A 75 10.55 16.95 5.76
N LEU A 76 9.44 16.22 5.60
CA LEU A 76 9.42 14.76 5.58
C LEU A 76 8.97 14.27 4.19
N PRO A 77 9.85 14.31 3.17
CA PRO A 77 9.58 13.62 1.92
C PRO A 77 9.51 12.11 2.15
N LEU A 78 8.95 11.39 1.19
CA LEU A 78 9.07 9.94 1.19
C LEU A 78 10.53 9.58 0.94
N ASP A 79 11.11 8.93 1.92
CA ASP A 79 12.43 8.31 1.90
C ASP A 79 12.40 7.06 2.79
N LYS A 80 13.52 6.34 2.85
CA LYS A 80 13.67 5.18 3.75
C LYS A 80 13.30 5.49 5.21
N SER A 81 13.65 6.66 5.74
CA SER A 81 13.41 7.00 7.14
C SER A 81 11.91 7.12 7.43
N LEU A 82 11.17 7.81 6.56
CA LEU A 82 9.72 7.93 6.68
C LEU A 82 9.03 6.58 6.49
N LEU A 83 9.52 5.75 5.56
CA LEU A 83 9.04 4.38 5.36
C LEU A 83 9.22 3.53 6.64
N VAL A 84 10.41 3.52 7.23
CA VAL A 84 10.69 2.82 8.49
C VAL A 84 9.74 3.29 9.59
N HIS A 85 9.56 4.61 9.74
CA HIS A 85 8.65 5.16 10.75
C HIS A 85 7.21 4.66 10.55
N ARG A 86 6.67 4.75 9.32
CA ARG A 86 5.28 4.35 9.03
C ARG A 86 5.06 2.85 9.12
N ILE A 87 6.02 2.04 8.69
CA ILE A 87 5.96 0.59 8.84
C ILE A 87 5.95 0.21 10.32
N ASN A 88 6.74 0.88 11.19
CA ASN A 88 6.67 0.66 12.64
C ASN A 88 5.30 1.03 13.22
N VAL A 89 4.72 2.16 12.80
CA VAL A 89 3.37 2.56 13.22
C VAL A 89 2.35 1.49 12.81
N ALA A 90 2.39 1.06 11.55
CA ALA A 90 1.50 0.02 11.02
C ALA A 90 1.68 -1.31 11.77
N LEU A 91 2.92 -1.72 12.03
CA LEU A 91 3.27 -2.91 12.81
C LEU A 91 2.68 -2.85 14.21
N SER A 92 2.88 -1.73 14.93
CA SER A 92 2.36 -1.55 16.29
C SER A 92 0.84 -1.66 16.38
N LEU A 93 0.12 -1.30 15.30
CA LEU A 93 -1.33 -1.51 15.22
C LEU A 93 -1.66 -3.00 15.08
N ARG A 94 -0.93 -3.74 14.24
CA ARG A 94 -1.22 -5.17 14.01
C ARG A 94 -0.83 -6.03 15.20
N GLU A 95 0.28 -5.73 15.86
CA GLU A 95 0.71 -6.44 17.08
C GLU A 95 -0.28 -6.24 18.25
N ARG A 96 -1.08 -5.17 18.24
CA ARG A 96 -2.19 -4.99 19.19
C ARG A 96 -3.43 -5.82 18.85
N LEU A 97 -3.58 -6.24 17.60
CA LEU A 97 -4.80 -6.89 17.08
C LEU A 97 -4.62 -8.39 16.82
N PHE A 98 -3.39 -8.85 16.68
CA PHE A 98 -3.07 -10.22 16.29
C PHE A 98 -1.93 -10.79 17.12
N ASP A 99 -2.14 -11.99 17.67
CA ASP A 99 -1.13 -12.70 18.46
C ASP A 99 -0.02 -13.32 17.58
N LYS A 100 -0.31 -13.53 16.30
CA LYS A 100 0.59 -14.18 15.34
C LYS A 100 0.80 -13.32 14.10
N PRO A 101 1.99 -13.39 13.46
CA PRO A 101 2.39 -12.59 12.31
C PRO A 101 1.74 -13.00 10.97
N PHE A 102 0.42 -13.22 10.97
CA PHE A 102 -0.36 -13.52 9.77
C PHE A 102 -1.42 -12.43 9.62
N TYR A 103 -1.17 -11.42 8.78
CA TYR A 103 -2.08 -10.29 8.58
C TYR A 103 -1.60 -9.37 7.46
N ARG A 104 -2.46 -8.44 7.03
CA ARG A 104 -2.05 -7.28 6.25
C ARG A 104 -1.31 -6.27 7.13
N LEU A 105 -0.01 -6.16 6.93
CA LEU A 105 0.86 -5.23 7.66
C LEU A 105 0.63 -3.79 7.22
N VAL A 106 0.64 -3.53 5.90
CA VAL A 106 0.42 -2.20 5.33
C VAL A 106 -0.73 -2.24 4.34
N PHE A 107 -1.66 -1.28 4.44
CA PHE A 107 -2.82 -1.15 3.58
C PHE A 107 -2.96 0.25 2.97
N GLY A 108 -1.99 0.59 2.13
CA GLY A 108 -2.02 1.78 1.28
C GLY A 108 -2.21 3.07 2.06
N ASP A 109 -3.17 3.86 1.61
CA ASP A 109 -3.54 5.15 2.17
C ASP A 109 -3.90 5.09 3.66
N SER A 110 -4.47 3.97 4.13
CA SER A 110 -4.91 3.80 5.53
C SER A 110 -3.73 3.80 6.51
N ASP A 111 -2.55 3.39 6.04
CA ASP A 111 -1.29 3.40 6.79
C ASP A 111 -0.38 4.55 6.34
N LEU A 112 -0.94 5.54 5.67
CA LEU A 112 -0.21 6.67 5.08
C LEU A 112 0.90 6.22 4.12
N LEU A 113 0.73 5.11 3.41
CA LEU A 113 1.70 4.64 2.41
C LEU A 113 0.98 4.41 1.08
N PRO A 114 0.55 5.49 0.37
CA PRO A 114 -0.26 5.38 -0.82
C PRO A 114 0.35 4.51 -1.93
N GLY A 115 -0.38 3.44 -2.28
CA GLY A 115 0.07 2.47 -3.28
C GLY A 115 0.99 1.37 -2.75
N LEU A 116 1.24 1.27 -1.44
CA LEU A 116 1.97 0.15 -0.86
C LEU A 116 1.01 -0.80 -0.12
N VAL A 117 1.05 -2.08 -0.47
CA VAL A 117 0.40 -3.15 0.30
C VAL A 117 1.44 -4.15 0.73
N VAL A 118 1.41 -4.57 1.99
CA VAL A 118 2.30 -5.60 2.53
C VAL A 118 1.47 -6.60 3.31
N ASP A 119 1.41 -7.83 2.82
CA ASP A 119 0.83 -8.96 3.54
C ASP A 119 1.95 -9.80 4.17
N ARG A 120 1.79 -10.10 5.46
CA ARG A 120 2.75 -10.84 6.27
C ARG A 120 2.27 -12.29 6.46
N PHE A 121 3.15 -13.22 6.12
CA PHE A 121 2.96 -14.66 6.25
C PHE A 121 4.07 -15.21 7.14
N GLY A 122 4.00 -14.95 8.44
CA GLY A 122 5.08 -15.28 9.35
C GLY A 122 6.29 -14.38 9.15
N ASP A 123 7.37 -15.00 8.72
CA ASP A 123 8.64 -14.39 8.35
C ASP A 123 8.75 -14.07 6.84
N ILE A 124 7.75 -14.44 6.03
CA ILE A 124 7.68 -14.08 4.61
C ILE A 124 6.77 -12.86 4.42
N LEU A 125 7.17 -11.96 3.52
CA LEU A 125 6.38 -10.80 3.10
C LEU A 125 6.01 -10.88 1.63
N VAL A 126 4.74 -10.63 1.31
CA VAL A 126 4.27 -10.42 -0.06
C VAL A 126 3.86 -8.96 -0.20
N VAL A 127 4.52 -8.26 -1.11
CA VAL A 127 4.41 -6.80 -1.26
C VAL A 127 3.84 -6.48 -2.64
N GLN A 128 2.93 -5.51 -2.67
CA GLN A 128 2.45 -4.92 -3.92
C GLN A 128 2.74 -3.42 -3.93
N LEU A 129 3.33 -2.98 -5.02
CA LEU A 129 3.56 -1.58 -5.36
C LEU A 129 2.54 -1.24 -6.44
N ALA A 130 1.63 -0.31 -6.15
CA ALA A 130 0.52 0.06 -7.03
C ALA A 130 0.59 1.53 -7.46
N SER A 131 1.65 2.25 -7.11
CA SER A 131 1.89 3.64 -7.52
C SER A 131 3.32 3.79 -8.03
N ALA A 132 3.53 4.67 -9.00
CA ALA A 132 4.86 4.93 -9.54
C ALA A 132 5.83 5.46 -8.47
N THR A 133 5.34 6.22 -7.48
CA THR A 133 6.19 6.71 -6.39
C THR A 133 6.70 5.57 -5.53
N MET A 134 5.87 4.56 -5.23
CA MET A 134 6.32 3.38 -4.49
C MET A 134 7.26 2.50 -5.31
N GLU A 135 7.04 2.38 -6.63
CA GLU A 135 7.96 1.69 -7.53
C GLU A 135 9.35 2.36 -7.54
N ASN A 136 9.41 3.68 -7.60
CA ASN A 136 10.67 4.45 -7.58
C ASN A 136 11.43 4.28 -6.25
N HIS A 137 10.75 3.98 -5.15
CA HIS A 137 11.35 3.77 -3.83
C HIS A 137 11.42 2.29 -3.45
N LYS A 138 11.33 1.35 -4.40
CA LYS A 138 11.27 -0.08 -4.11
C LYS A 138 12.45 -0.60 -3.28
N GLU A 139 13.65 -0.08 -3.51
CA GLU A 139 14.86 -0.44 -2.76
C GLU A 139 14.78 0.05 -1.30
N ASP A 140 14.32 1.28 -1.09
CA ASP A 140 14.08 1.84 0.25
C ASP A 140 12.99 1.07 0.99
N ILE A 141 11.94 0.64 0.29
CA ILE A 141 10.86 -0.19 0.85
C ILE A 141 11.41 -1.54 1.32
N VAL A 142 12.19 -2.23 0.49
CA VAL A 142 12.85 -3.49 0.87
C VAL A 142 13.74 -3.27 2.08
N ALA A 143 14.59 -2.25 2.06
CA ALA A 143 15.50 -1.96 3.16
C ALA A 143 14.75 -1.61 4.47
N ALA A 144 13.64 -0.88 4.39
CA ALA A 144 12.80 -0.55 5.53
C ALA A 144 12.09 -1.79 6.10
N LEU A 145 11.54 -2.66 5.24
CA LEU A 145 10.92 -3.92 5.66
C LEU A 145 11.92 -4.86 6.31
N VAL A 146 13.13 -4.99 5.75
CA VAL A 146 14.22 -5.78 6.35
C VAL A 146 14.60 -5.26 7.73
N GLN A 147 14.73 -3.94 7.86
CA GLN A 147 15.08 -3.31 9.13
C GLN A 147 14.01 -3.52 10.21
N VAL A 148 12.73 -3.34 9.87
CA VAL A 148 11.63 -3.37 10.84
C VAL A 148 11.17 -4.79 11.15
N ILE A 149 10.99 -5.62 10.12
CA ILE A 149 10.34 -6.93 10.24
C ILE A 149 11.36 -8.08 10.36
N LYS A 150 12.57 -7.90 9.82
CA LYS A 150 13.59 -8.95 9.71
C LYS A 150 13.04 -10.25 9.07
N PRO A 151 12.40 -10.15 7.88
CA PRO A 151 11.81 -11.30 7.21
C PRO A 151 12.91 -12.25 6.69
N SER A 152 12.56 -13.50 6.44
CA SER A 152 13.42 -14.46 5.74
C SER A 152 13.29 -14.36 4.20
N GLY A 153 12.19 -13.76 3.72
CA GLY A 153 11.96 -13.56 2.30
C GLY A 153 10.96 -12.44 1.99
N ILE A 154 11.17 -11.74 0.87
CA ILE A 154 10.24 -10.72 0.35
C ILE A 154 9.96 -11.00 -1.12
N LEU A 155 8.67 -11.12 -1.44
CA LEU A 155 8.16 -11.27 -2.80
C LEU A 155 7.46 -9.98 -3.22
N PHE A 156 7.88 -9.42 -4.35
CA PHE A 156 7.08 -8.45 -5.07
C PHE A 156 6.08 -9.18 -5.96
N LYS A 157 4.79 -8.96 -5.68
CA LYS A 157 3.68 -9.50 -6.45
C LYS A 157 2.93 -8.37 -7.16
N ASN A 158 3.60 -7.84 -8.16
CA ASN A 158 3.20 -6.67 -8.93
C ASN A 158 2.52 -7.09 -10.24
N ASP A 159 1.62 -8.08 -10.19
CA ASP A 159 0.91 -8.66 -11.34
C ASP A 159 -0.52 -8.10 -11.54
N SER A 160 -0.95 -7.20 -10.64
CA SER A 160 -2.27 -6.57 -10.67
C SER A 160 -2.45 -5.64 -11.87
N ALA A 161 -3.64 -5.68 -12.48
CA ALA A 161 -4.06 -4.76 -13.53
C ALA A 161 -4.14 -3.29 -13.10
N ALA A 162 -4.20 -3.01 -11.79
CA ALA A 162 -4.17 -1.65 -11.28
C ALA A 162 -2.88 -0.89 -11.66
N ARG A 163 -1.79 -1.62 -11.95
CA ARG A 163 -0.50 -1.03 -12.35
C ARG A 163 -0.53 -0.36 -13.72
N ASP A 164 -1.39 -0.83 -14.63
CA ASP A 164 -1.51 -0.28 -15.97
C ASP A 164 -1.98 1.18 -15.95
N ALA A 165 -2.85 1.53 -14.99
CA ALA A 165 -3.32 2.90 -14.80
C ALA A 165 -2.20 3.86 -14.38
N GLU A 166 -1.10 3.35 -13.83
CA GLU A 166 0.09 4.13 -13.47
C GLU A 166 1.21 3.96 -14.51
N GLY A 167 0.95 3.28 -15.63
CA GLY A 167 1.94 3.00 -16.68
C GLY A 167 3.06 2.05 -16.25
N LEU A 168 2.82 1.23 -15.23
CA LEU A 168 3.83 0.37 -14.64
C LEU A 168 3.81 -1.05 -15.24
N ASN A 169 4.99 -1.61 -15.47
CA ASN A 169 5.13 -3.00 -15.88
C ASN A 169 4.64 -3.95 -14.78
N ARG A 170 4.04 -5.05 -15.18
CA ARG A 170 3.62 -6.12 -14.27
C ARG A 170 4.73 -7.16 -14.13
N TYR A 171 4.97 -7.64 -12.91
CA TYR A 171 5.99 -8.65 -12.64
C TYR A 171 5.76 -9.36 -11.29
N VAL A 172 6.39 -10.52 -11.13
CA VAL A 172 6.49 -11.24 -9.86
C VAL A 172 7.96 -11.58 -9.64
N GLU A 173 8.53 -11.17 -8.51
CA GLU A 173 9.97 -11.26 -8.27
C GLU A 173 10.29 -11.41 -6.78
N THR A 174 11.13 -12.40 -6.44
CA THR A 174 11.73 -12.47 -5.10
C THR A 174 12.85 -11.45 -5.00
N VAL A 175 12.67 -10.43 -4.16
CA VAL A 175 13.59 -9.29 -4.04
C VAL A 175 14.48 -9.35 -2.80
N PHE A 176 14.20 -10.27 -1.88
CA PHE A 176 15.05 -10.51 -0.71
C PHE A 176 14.88 -11.95 -0.23
N GLY A 177 15.99 -12.58 0.14
CA GLY A 177 16.01 -13.92 0.76
C GLY A 177 15.41 -15.01 -0.13
N LEU A 178 14.70 -15.96 0.49
CA LEU A 178 14.05 -17.06 -0.20
C LEU A 178 12.54 -17.03 0.08
N VAL A 179 11.73 -17.09 -0.98
CA VAL A 179 10.28 -17.20 -0.86
C VAL A 179 9.83 -18.51 -1.52
N PRO A 180 9.29 -19.47 -0.75
CA PRO A 180 8.71 -20.69 -1.29
C PRO A 180 7.49 -20.41 -2.19
N GLU A 181 7.19 -21.33 -3.10
CA GLU A 181 5.97 -21.23 -3.94
C GLU A 181 4.68 -21.27 -3.10
N TRP A 182 4.68 -22.11 -2.06
CA TRP A 182 3.61 -22.27 -1.08
C TRP A 182 4.09 -21.80 0.29
N VAL A 183 3.40 -20.81 0.85
CA VAL A 183 3.77 -20.20 2.12
C VAL A 183 2.73 -20.52 3.16
N ALA A 184 3.17 -21.10 4.27
CA ALA A 184 2.29 -21.45 5.38
C ALA A 184 1.71 -20.20 6.04
N LEU A 185 0.45 -20.28 6.45
CA LEU A 185 -0.19 -19.31 7.31
C LEU A 185 -1.08 -19.97 8.36
N GLU A 186 -1.36 -19.23 9.43
CA GLU A 186 -2.37 -19.61 10.41
C GLU A 186 -3.41 -18.50 10.56
N GLU A 187 -4.68 -18.88 10.53
CA GLU A 187 -5.79 -17.98 10.73
C GLU A 187 -6.92 -18.68 11.47
N ASN A 188 -7.48 -18.03 12.50
CA ASN A 188 -8.60 -18.55 13.29
C ASN A 188 -8.37 -19.98 13.85
N GLY A 189 -7.11 -20.31 14.17
CA GLY A 189 -6.71 -21.62 14.67
C GLY A 189 -6.56 -22.71 13.59
N VAL A 190 -6.69 -22.37 12.31
CA VAL A 190 -6.53 -23.28 11.17
C VAL A 190 -5.25 -22.93 10.42
N LYS A 191 -4.51 -23.97 10.00
CA LYS A 191 -3.29 -23.83 9.19
C LYS A 191 -3.63 -24.01 7.71
N PHE A 192 -3.10 -23.12 6.88
CA PHE A 192 -3.26 -23.15 5.42
C PHE A 192 -1.90 -22.98 4.74
N GLU A 193 -1.87 -23.20 3.42
CA GLU A 193 -0.74 -22.86 2.57
C GLU A 193 -1.24 -21.99 1.41
N ALA A 194 -0.63 -20.83 1.22
CA ALA A 194 -0.97 -19.88 0.17
C ALA A 194 0.00 -20.00 -1.02
N PRO A 195 -0.50 -20.13 -2.26
CA PRO A 195 0.35 -20.13 -3.45
C PRO A 195 0.75 -18.69 -3.79
N VAL A 196 1.72 -18.12 -3.07
CA VAL A 196 2.02 -16.69 -3.13
C VAL A 196 2.53 -16.25 -4.50
N MET A 197 3.20 -17.12 -5.25
CA MET A 197 3.71 -16.82 -6.59
C MET A 197 2.59 -16.76 -7.65
N ALA A 198 1.80 -17.82 -7.78
CA ALA A 198 0.82 -17.99 -8.87
C ALA A 198 -0.65 -17.71 -8.46
N GLY A 199 -0.91 -17.54 -7.16
CA GLY A 199 -2.26 -17.32 -6.62
C GLY A 199 -2.85 -15.95 -6.95
N GLN A 200 -4.11 -15.71 -6.56
CA GLN A 200 -4.73 -14.39 -6.73
C GLN A 200 -4.28 -13.40 -5.65
N LYS A 201 -4.34 -12.08 -5.93
CA LYS A 201 -3.90 -11.01 -5.02
C LYS A 201 -2.48 -11.28 -4.50
N THR A 202 -2.29 -11.35 -3.19
CA THR A 202 -1.02 -11.68 -2.52
C THR A 202 -0.88 -13.17 -2.21
N GLY A 203 -1.84 -14.00 -2.62
CA GLY A 203 -1.93 -15.43 -2.32
C GLY A 203 -2.96 -15.79 -1.23
N TRP A 204 -3.43 -14.81 -0.45
CA TRP A 204 -4.47 -15.02 0.57
C TRP A 204 -5.34 -13.78 0.78
N PHE A 205 -6.59 -14.00 1.16
CA PHE A 205 -7.60 -12.96 1.37
C PHE A 205 -7.78 -12.69 2.87
N TYR A 206 -6.86 -11.93 3.49
CA TYR A 206 -6.96 -11.57 4.91
C TYR A 206 -8.20 -10.73 5.25
N ASP A 207 -8.77 -10.02 4.26
CA ASP A 207 -10.02 -9.25 4.38
C ASP A 207 -11.23 -10.13 4.80
N HIS A 208 -11.21 -11.42 4.48
CA HIS A 208 -12.26 -12.37 4.85
C HIS A 208 -12.09 -13.02 6.24
N ARG A 209 -11.00 -12.73 6.97
CA ARG A 209 -10.68 -13.38 8.26
C ARG A 209 -11.85 -13.38 9.25
N MET A 210 -12.43 -12.21 9.48
CA MET A 210 -13.51 -12.03 10.45
C MET A 210 -14.81 -12.71 9.97
N ASN A 211 -15.03 -12.76 8.65
CA ASN A 211 -16.19 -13.46 8.09
C ASN A 211 -16.05 -14.98 8.27
N ARG A 212 -14.86 -15.54 8.04
CA ARG A 212 -14.55 -16.96 8.30
C ARG A 212 -14.70 -17.33 9.77
N ALA A 213 -14.14 -16.51 10.68
CA ALA A 213 -14.29 -16.71 12.12
C ALA A 213 -15.78 -16.70 12.53
N ARG A 214 -16.55 -15.77 11.97
CA ARG A 214 -17.98 -15.65 12.24
C ARG A 214 -18.77 -16.85 11.73
N LEU A 215 -18.38 -17.47 10.62
CA LEU A 215 -19.08 -18.63 10.04
C LEU A 215 -19.02 -19.88 10.94
N ALA A 216 -17.86 -20.14 11.57
CA ALA A 216 -17.56 -21.37 12.30
C ALA A 216 -18.67 -21.87 13.26
N PRO A 217 -19.25 -21.05 14.17
CA PRO A 217 -20.30 -21.51 15.07
C PRO A 217 -21.61 -21.89 14.36
N TYR A 218 -21.92 -21.33 13.18
CA TYR A 218 -23.19 -21.59 12.48
C TYR A 218 -23.23 -22.95 11.78
N VAL A 219 -22.07 -23.53 11.47
CA VAL A 219 -21.97 -24.70 10.57
C VAL A 219 -21.64 -26.00 11.31
N LYS A 220 -21.54 -25.98 12.63
CA LYS A 220 -21.22 -27.18 13.44
C LYS A 220 -22.24 -28.31 13.19
N GLY A 221 -21.74 -29.45 12.73
CA GLY A 221 -22.56 -30.64 12.44
C GLY A 221 -23.47 -30.50 11.21
N LYS A 222 -23.17 -29.56 10.31
CA LYS A 222 -23.92 -29.32 9.07
C LYS A 222 -23.14 -29.78 7.84
N ARG A 223 -23.87 -30.06 6.77
CA ARG A 223 -23.30 -30.17 5.42
C ARG A 223 -23.22 -28.76 4.82
N VAL A 224 -22.03 -28.34 4.46
CA VAL A 224 -21.75 -26.99 3.94
C VAL A 224 -21.36 -27.10 2.46
N LEU A 225 -21.86 -26.17 1.65
CA LEU A 225 -21.42 -25.97 0.28
C LEU A 225 -20.71 -24.61 0.22
N ASP A 226 -19.42 -24.64 -0.10
CA ASP A 226 -18.63 -23.45 -0.35
C ASP A 226 -18.39 -23.30 -1.86
N LEU A 227 -18.88 -22.21 -2.43
CA LEU A 227 -18.75 -21.89 -3.86
C LEU A 227 -17.79 -20.72 -4.00
N TYR A 228 -16.93 -20.77 -5.01
CA TYR A 228 -15.80 -19.83 -5.16
C TYR A 228 -14.84 -19.89 -3.97
N SER A 229 -14.64 -21.10 -3.45
CA SER A 229 -13.87 -21.41 -2.24
C SER A 229 -12.39 -21.02 -2.30
N TYR A 230 -11.86 -20.76 -3.50
CA TYR A 230 -10.44 -20.55 -3.75
C TYR A 230 -9.61 -21.71 -3.16
N ILE A 231 -8.80 -21.47 -2.13
CA ILE A 231 -8.01 -22.52 -1.46
C ILE A 231 -8.72 -23.13 -0.23
N GLY A 232 -10.03 -22.89 -0.08
CA GLY A 232 -10.87 -23.49 0.97
C GLY A 232 -10.71 -22.84 2.33
N GLY A 233 -10.87 -21.51 2.40
CA GLY A 233 -10.70 -20.71 3.61
C GLY A 233 -11.77 -20.93 4.68
#